data_AF-A0A0G0LBS1-F1
#
_entry.id   AF-A0A0G0LBS1-F1
#
_cell.length_a   1.000
_cell.length_b   1.000
_cell.length_c   1.000
_cell.angle_alpha   90.00
_cell.angle_beta   90.00
_cell.angle_gamma   90.00
#
_symmetry.space_group_name_H-M   'P 1'
#
loop_
_entity.id
_entity.type
_entity.pdbx_description
1 polymer ?
#
loop_
_entity_poly.entity_id
_entity_poly.type
_entity_poly.pdbx_seq_one_letter_code
_entity_poly.pdbx_strand_id
1 'polypeptide(L)'
;MAGTKLSELRQEILKYIGIPYHTNIPKVISTENVLLGKGNAREIALKTIELANKNNLKILNLSPQQIYNFQKKNKIGIDCSGLACHLLNFYFNTKLNVRRTSADMLSSAPLSKQIDISDTQTADLIRQKDGHHLLFVIEKIGDKVVYVDSSRKGRGVRYGEFDITDKNFKHNGVFRLNR
;
A
#
# COMPACT_ATOMS: atom_id res chain seq x y z
N MET A 1 16.36 19.10 6.68
CA MET A 1 16.00 18.48 5.38
C MET A 1 15.36 17.09 5.49
N ALA A 2 15.44 16.36 6.62
CA ALA A 2 14.72 15.08 6.80
C ALA A 2 13.20 15.24 7.08
N GLY A 3 12.79 16.33 7.75
CA GLY A 3 11.37 16.57 8.11
C GLY A 3 10.44 16.85 6.93
N THR A 4 10.94 17.42 5.82
CA THR A 4 10.12 17.76 4.64
C THR A 4 9.68 16.51 3.89
N LYS A 5 10.61 15.57 3.67
CA LYS A 5 10.34 14.34 2.91
C LYS A 5 9.38 13.37 3.62
N LEU A 6 9.46 13.29 4.95
CA LEU A 6 8.50 12.51 5.75
C LEU A 6 7.10 13.14 5.71
N SER A 7 7.01 14.47 5.77
CA SER A 7 5.73 15.19 5.62
C SER A 7 5.10 14.93 4.25
N GLU A 8 5.89 15.03 3.17
CA GLU A 8 5.45 14.72 1.81
C GLU A 8 4.98 13.28 1.67
N LEU A 9 5.70 12.31 2.24
CA LEU A 9 5.30 10.90 2.26
C LEU A 9 3.96 10.71 2.97
N ARG A 10 3.73 11.38 4.11
CA ARG A 10 2.43 11.32 4.80
C ARG A 10 1.31 11.89 3.95
N GLN A 11 1.54 13.01 3.26
CA GLN A 11 0.56 13.57 2.32
C GLN A 11 0.28 12.63 1.15
N GLU A 12 1.29 11.92 0.64
CA GLU A 12 1.09 10.88 -0.37
C GLU A 12 0.25 9.72 0.17
N ILE A 13 0.55 9.21 1.37
CA ILE A 13 -0.21 8.11 1.99
C ILE A 13 -1.67 8.50 2.22
N LEU A 14 -1.95 9.74 2.63
CA LEU A 14 -3.33 10.23 2.84
C LEU A 14 -4.22 10.06 1.59
N LYS A 15 -3.65 10.11 0.38
CA LYS A 15 -4.39 9.88 -0.87
C LYS A 15 -4.90 8.44 -1.00
N TYR A 16 -4.29 7.50 -0.29
CA TYR A 16 -4.67 6.08 -0.31
C TYR A 16 -5.58 5.68 0.85
N ILE A 17 -5.60 6.43 1.96
CA ILE A 17 -6.41 6.09 3.13
C ILE A 17 -7.88 5.98 2.75
N GLY A 18 -8.52 4.88 3.17
CA GLY A 18 -9.91 4.59 2.84
C GLY A 18 -10.11 3.93 1.47
N ILE A 19 -9.06 3.70 0.66
CA ILE A 19 -9.18 2.88 -0.55
C ILE A 19 -9.41 1.41 -0.15
N PRO A 20 -10.37 0.68 -0.78
CA PRO A 20 -10.61 -0.73 -0.51
C PRO A 20 -9.40 -1.61 -0.81
N TYR A 21 -9.28 -2.70 -0.04
CA TYR A 21 -8.30 -3.74 -0.33
C TYR A 21 -8.74 -4.50 -1.59
N HIS A 22 -7.86 -4.56 -2.58
CA HIS A 22 -8.07 -5.38 -3.76
C HIS A 22 -7.54 -6.80 -3.53
N THR A 23 -8.34 -7.80 -3.89
CA THR A 23 -7.94 -9.20 -3.89
C THR A 23 -7.83 -9.71 -5.31
N ASN A 24 -6.75 -10.41 -5.62
CA ASN A 24 -6.51 -10.98 -6.96
C ASN A 24 -7.34 -12.25 -7.23
N ILE A 25 -8.41 -12.48 -6.45
CA ILE A 25 -9.31 -13.63 -6.56
C ILE A 25 -10.75 -13.11 -6.74
N PRO A 26 -11.42 -13.43 -7.87
CA PRO A 26 -10.92 -14.19 -9.02
C PRO A 26 -9.85 -13.39 -9.79
N LYS A 27 -9.00 -14.10 -10.56
CA LYS A 27 -8.03 -13.45 -11.44
C LYS A 27 -8.78 -12.67 -12.52
N VAL A 28 -8.60 -11.35 -12.51
CA VAL A 28 -9.10 -10.46 -13.57
C VAL A 28 -7.99 -10.26 -14.59
N ILE A 29 -8.32 -10.40 -15.87
CA ILE A 29 -7.42 -10.00 -16.96
C ILE A 29 -7.84 -8.60 -17.39
N SER A 30 -6.95 -7.62 -17.18
CA SER A 30 -7.22 -6.24 -17.57
C SER A 30 -5.93 -5.57 -18.01
N THR A 31 -6.06 -4.65 -18.97
CA THR A 31 -4.99 -3.73 -19.35
C THR A 31 -4.96 -2.49 -18.46
N GLU A 32 -5.84 -2.36 -17.46
CA GLU A 32 -5.92 -1.22 -16.54
C GLU A 32 -5.35 -1.58 -15.15
N ASN A 33 -4.42 -0.77 -14.63
CA ASN A 33 -3.77 -1.01 -13.34
C ASN A 33 -4.77 -1.09 -12.18
N VAL A 34 -5.77 -0.20 -12.21
CA VAL A 34 -6.77 -0.02 -11.16
C VAL A 34 -7.59 -1.29 -10.94
N LEU A 35 -7.88 -2.02 -12.02
CA LEU A 35 -8.69 -3.25 -11.98
C LEU A 35 -7.90 -4.48 -11.52
N LEU A 36 -6.58 -4.33 -11.34
CA LEU A 36 -5.65 -5.37 -10.88
C LEU A 36 -5.08 -5.09 -9.49
N GLY A 37 -5.63 -4.10 -8.76
CA GLY A 37 -5.07 -3.68 -7.48
C GLY A 37 -3.71 -2.99 -7.56
N LYS A 38 -3.32 -2.54 -8.75
CA LYS A 38 -2.00 -1.92 -9.05
C LYS A 38 -2.09 -0.44 -9.39
N GLY A 39 -3.27 0.18 -9.35
CA GLY A 39 -3.45 1.60 -9.65
C GLY A 39 -2.85 2.50 -8.59
N ASN A 40 -2.30 3.66 -8.98
CA ASN A 40 -1.97 4.74 -8.04
C ASN A 40 -3.25 5.49 -7.62
N ALA A 41 -3.15 6.35 -6.60
CA ALA A 41 -4.31 7.08 -6.06
C ALA A 41 -5.05 7.92 -7.12
N ARG A 42 -4.32 8.54 -8.06
CA ARG A 42 -4.91 9.33 -9.15
C ARG A 42 -5.68 8.44 -10.12
N GLU A 43 -5.07 7.34 -10.57
CA GLU A 43 -5.73 6.37 -11.46
C GLU A 43 -7.00 5.81 -10.81
N ILE A 44 -6.93 5.46 -9.51
CA ILE A 44 -8.06 4.97 -8.73
C ILE A 44 -9.19 6.01 -8.68
N ALA A 45 -8.86 7.27 -8.37
CA ALA A 45 -9.85 8.35 -8.32
C ALA A 45 -10.51 8.59 -9.68
N LEU A 46 -9.73 8.67 -10.76
CA LEU A 46 -10.23 8.87 -12.12
C LEU A 46 -11.14 7.71 -12.55
N LYS A 47 -10.75 6.47 -12.30
CA LYS A 47 -11.59 5.30 -12.64
C LYS A 47 -12.88 5.27 -11.82
N THR A 48 -12.81 5.68 -10.56
CA THR A 48 -13.99 5.79 -9.69
C THR A 48 -14.98 6.81 -10.28
N ILE A 49 -14.51 7.98 -10.71
CA ILE A 49 -15.33 9.01 -11.35
C ILE A 49 -15.89 8.53 -12.69
N GLU A 50 -15.07 7.89 -13.53
CA GLU A 50 -15.48 7.33 -14.82
C GLU A 50 -16.65 6.36 -14.65
N LEU A 51 -16.54 5.39 -13.74
CA LEU A 51 -17.59 4.40 -13.50
C LEU A 51 -18.83 5.03 -12.84
N ALA A 52 -18.65 6.03 -11.97
CA ALA A 52 -19.78 6.70 -11.35
C ALA A 52 -20.61 7.48 -12.38
N ASN A 53 -19.95 8.23 -13.26
CA ASN A 53 -20.59 8.93 -14.37
C ASN A 53 -21.33 7.96 -15.30
N LYS A 54 -20.72 6.81 -15.63
CA LYS A 54 -21.38 5.74 -16.41
C LYS A 54 -22.63 5.18 -15.72
N ASN A 55 -22.70 5.23 -14.40
CA ASN A 55 -23.86 4.80 -13.62
C ASN A 55 -24.81 5.97 -13.26
N ASN A 56 -24.67 7.15 -13.89
CA ASN A 56 -25.42 8.37 -13.59
C ASN A 56 -25.34 8.79 -12.10
N LEU A 57 -24.23 8.47 -11.45
CA LEU A 57 -23.99 8.74 -10.05
C LEU A 57 -22.99 9.90 -9.92
N LYS A 58 -23.37 10.94 -9.17
CA LYS A 58 -22.48 12.07 -8.86
C LYS A 58 -21.63 11.76 -7.62
N ILE A 59 -20.34 11.47 -7.81
CA ILE A 59 -19.39 11.16 -6.70
C ILE A 59 -19.39 12.23 -5.61
N LEU A 60 -19.52 13.51 -5.98
CA LEU A 60 -19.51 14.64 -5.06
C LEU A 60 -20.67 14.61 -4.04
N ASN A 61 -21.73 13.87 -4.33
CA ASN A 61 -22.89 13.73 -3.45
C ASN A 61 -22.77 12.52 -2.52
N LEU A 62 -21.71 11.72 -2.64
CA LEU A 62 -21.53 10.52 -1.84
C LEU A 62 -20.69 10.80 -0.59
N SER A 63 -21.09 10.19 0.52
CA SER A 63 -20.24 10.09 1.70
C SER A 63 -19.01 9.20 1.43
N PRO A 64 -17.92 9.34 2.21
CA PRO A 64 -16.75 8.48 2.08
C PRO A 64 -17.09 6.97 2.13
N GLN A 65 -18.04 6.58 2.98
CA GLN A 65 -18.49 5.18 3.07
C GLN A 65 -19.23 4.73 1.80
N GLN A 66 -20.02 5.60 1.17
CA GLN A 66 -20.69 5.31 -0.09
C GLN A 66 -19.67 5.21 -1.24
N ILE A 67 -18.66 6.09 -1.29
CA ILE A 67 -17.55 6.00 -2.25
C ILE A 67 -16.79 4.68 -2.08
N TYR A 68 -16.44 4.31 -0.84
CA TYR A 68 -15.80 3.04 -0.52
C TYR A 68 -16.62 1.84 -1.02
N ASN A 69 -17.93 1.82 -0.72
CA ASN A 69 -18.82 0.75 -1.15
C ASN A 69 -18.95 0.69 -2.67
N PHE A 70 -19.01 1.85 -3.33
CA PHE A 70 -19.04 1.96 -4.79
C PHE A 70 -17.75 1.40 -5.41
N GLN A 71 -16.58 1.79 -4.91
CA GLN A 71 -15.29 1.27 -5.38
C GLN A 71 -15.22 -0.25 -5.22
N LYS A 72 -15.59 -0.77 -4.05
CA LYS A 72 -15.60 -2.21 -3.77
C LYS A 72 -16.55 -2.98 -4.70
N LYS A 73 -17.75 -2.46 -4.93
CA LYS A 73 -18.73 -3.05 -5.87
C LYS A 73 -18.15 -3.15 -7.28
N ASN A 74 -17.39 -2.13 -7.69
CA ASN A 74 -16.74 -2.04 -9.01
C ASN A 74 -15.31 -2.62 -9.05
N LYS A 75 -14.90 -3.39 -8.04
CA LYS A 75 -13.57 -4.04 -7.95
C LYS A 75 -12.38 -3.08 -7.99
N ILE A 76 -12.60 -1.80 -7.68
CA ILE A 76 -11.57 -0.79 -7.52
C ILE A 76 -10.98 -0.92 -6.12
N GLY A 77 -9.65 -0.98 -6.05
CA GLY A 77 -8.90 -1.01 -4.81
C GLY A 77 -7.40 -1.10 -5.08
N ILE A 78 -6.63 -1.31 -4.02
CA ILE A 78 -5.18 -1.51 -4.11
C ILE A 78 -4.75 -2.70 -3.24
N ASP A 79 -3.82 -3.50 -3.74
CA ASP A 79 -3.22 -4.60 -2.96
C ASP A 79 -1.97 -4.13 -2.17
N CYS A 80 -1.47 -4.97 -1.26
CA CYS A 80 -0.35 -4.61 -0.39
C CYS A 80 0.94 -4.28 -1.17
N SER A 81 1.26 -5.05 -2.21
CA SER A 81 2.44 -4.83 -3.05
C SER A 81 2.30 -3.64 -4.00
N GLY A 82 1.09 -3.40 -4.51
CA GLY A 82 0.76 -2.24 -5.35
C GLY A 82 0.93 -0.96 -4.55
N LEU A 83 0.40 -0.93 -3.32
CA LEU A 83 0.59 0.19 -2.40
C LEU A 83 2.07 0.44 -2.11
N ALA A 84 2.80 -0.59 -1.67
CA ALA A 84 4.22 -0.44 -1.35
C ALA A 84 5.05 -0.01 -2.57
N CYS A 85 4.79 -0.55 -3.75
CA CYS A 85 5.50 -0.16 -4.98
C CYS A 85 5.30 1.33 -5.31
N HIS A 86 4.07 1.85 -5.20
CA HIS A 86 3.79 3.27 -5.42
C HIS A 86 4.46 4.16 -4.39
N LEU A 87 4.39 3.79 -3.11
CA LEU A 87 5.03 4.55 -2.03
C LEU A 87 6.56 4.53 -2.12
N LEU A 88 7.16 3.41 -2.53
CA LEU A 88 8.60 3.33 -2.81
C LEU A 88 9.00 4.18 -4.00
N ASN A 89 8.25 4.12 -5.10
CA ASN A 89 8.45 4.97 -6.27
C ASN A 89 8.37 6.45 -5.92
N PHE A 90 7.40 6.84 -5.08
CA PHE A 90 7.29 8.20 -4.58
C PHE A 90 8.48 8.58 -3.69
N TYR A 91 8.71 7.83 -2.61
CA TYR A 91 9.69 8.22 -1.58
C TYR A 91 11.12 8.20 -2.10
N PHE A 92 11.43 7.36 -3.07
CA PHE A 92 12.78 7.19 -3.57
C PHE A 92 12.98 7.61 -5.02
N ASN A 93 11.94 8.14 -5.66
CA ASN A 93 11.94 8.46 -7.09
C ASN A 93 12.38 7.26 -7.95
N THR A 94 11.98 6.04 -7.58
CA THR A 94 12.30 4.82 -8.32
C THR A 94 11.31 4.60 -9.46
N LYS A 95 11.66 3.70 -10.39
CA LYS A 95 10.82 3.32 -11.55
C LYS A 95 10.40 1.85 -11.48
N LEU A 96 10.03 1.36 -10.30
CA LEU A 96 9.54 0.00 -10.15
C LEU A 96 8.24 -0.17 -10.96
N ASN A 97 8.17 -1.24 -11.75
CA ASN A 97 6.97 -1.55 -12.52
C ASN A 97 5.95 -2.24 -11.61
N VAL A 98 4.95 -1.50 -11.15
CA VAL A 98 3.93 -1.99 -10.22
C VAL A 98 3.16 -3.23 -10.69
N ARG A 99 3.06 -3.49 -11.99
CA ARG A 99 2.46 -4.74 -12.51
C ARG A 99 3.36 -5.95 -12.38
N ARG A 100 4.67 -5.74 -12.47
CA ARG A 100 5.67 -6.82 -12.51
C ARG A 100 6.40 -6.98 -11.19
N THR A 101 6.15 -6.09 -10.22
CA THR A 101 6.76 -6.11 -8.90
C THR A 101 5.80 -6.74 -7.88
N SER A 102 6.07 -7.97 -7.49
CA SER A 102 5.33 -8.69 -6.45
C SER A 102 5.83 -8.36 -5.05
N ALA A 103 5.07 -8.76 -4.03
CA ALA A 103 5.53 -8.67 -2.65
C ALA A 103 6.81 -9.49 -2.41
N ASP A 104 6.93 -10.65 -3.07
CA ASP A 104 8.12 -11.52 -2.97
C ASP A 104 9.35 -10.78 -3.52
N MET A 105 9.25 -10.22 -4.73
CA MET A 105 10.33 -9.44 -5.34
C MET A 105 10.75 -8.25 -4.49
N LEU A 106 9.79 -7.53 -3.90
CA LEU A 106 10.07 -6.41 -2.99
C LEU A 106 10.81 -6.84 -1.70
N SER A 107 10.74 -8.12 -1.35
CA SER A 107 11.35 -8.70 -0.15
C SER A 107 12.46 -9.71 -0.46
N SER A 108 13.04 -9.67 -1.66
CA SER A 108 14.10 -10.61 -2.04
C SER A 108 15.23 -9.89 -2.76
N ALA A 109 16.40 -10.53 -2.78
CA ALA A 109 17.46 -10.13 -3.69
C ALA A 109 16.97 -10.27 -5.16
N PRO A 110 17.48 -9.45 -6.08
CA PRO A 110 18.45 -8.38 -5.87
C PRO A 110 17.83 -7.05 -5.40
N LEU A 111 16.50 -6.92 -5.38
CA LEU A 111 15.83 -5.65 -5.10
C LEU A 111 15.97 -5.19 -3.66
N SER A 112 16.00 -6.12 -2.71
CA SER A 112 16.07 -5.83 -1.29
C SER A 112 17.03 -6.77 -0.57
N LYS A 113 17.52 -6.32 0.58
CA LYS A 113 18.23 -7.13 1.57
C LYS A 113 17.42 -7.21 2.86
N GLN A 114 17.52 -8.33 3.55
CA GLN A 114 16.97 -8.47 4.88
C GLN A 114 17.81 -7.67 5.88
N ILE A 115 17.16 -7.04 6.86
CA ILE A 115 17.79 -6.28 7.95
C ILE A 115 17.21 -6.73 9.30
N ASP A 116 17.88 -6.35 10.40
CA ASP A 116 17.31 -6.49 11.73
C ASP A 116 16.11 -5.55 11.91
N ILE A 117 15.11 -5.99 12.67
CA ILE A 117 13.94 -5.17 12.98
C ILE A 117 14.31 -3.95 13.84
N SER A 118 15.38 -4.03 14.65
CA SER A 118 15.91 -2.89 15.42
C SER A 118 16.35 -1.74 14.51
N ASP A 119 16.84 -2.08 13.32
CA ASP A 119 17.42 -1.16 12.34
C ASP A 119 16.38 -0.58 11.38
N THR A 120 15.10 -0.92 11.58
CA THR A 120 13.98 -0.48 10.74
C THR A 120 13.94 1.04 10.60
N GLN A 121 13.78 1.52 9.37
CA GLN A 121 13.65 2.94 9.04
C GLN A 121 12.53 3.18 8.03
N THR A 122 12.24 4.45 7.75
CA THR A 122 11.27 4.85 6.72
C THR A 122 11.52 4.13 5.39
N ALA A 123 10.43 3.61 4.83
CA ALA A 123 10.36 2.90 3.57
C ALA A 123 11.07 1.54 3.50
N ASP A 124 11.41 0.97 4.66
CA ASP A 124 11.59 -0.47 4.78
C ASP A 124 10.24 -1.20 4.70
N LEU A 125 10.29 -2.48 4.38
CA LEU A 125 9.12 -3.33 4.21
C LEU A 125 9.12 -4.46 5.23
N ILE A 126 7.99 -4.72 5.87
CA ILE A 126 7.84 -5.82 6.81
C ILE A 126 6.95 -6.88 6.19
N ARG A 127 7.41 -8.12 6.15
CA ARG A 127 6.65 -9.26 5.61
C ARG A 127 5.88 -9.95 6.72
N GLN A 128 4.63 -10.32 6.45
CA GLN A 128 3.77 -11.02 7.39
C GLN A 128 2.95 -12.11 6.69
N LYS A 129 2.31 -12.97 7.51
CA LYS A 129 1.40 -14.04 7.06
C LYS A 129 2.08 -14.97 6.06
N ASP A 130 3.20 -15.54 6.47
CA ASP A 130 3.98 -16.48 5.68
C ASP A 130 4.42 -15.90 4.32
N GLY A 131 4.72 -14.60 4.30
CA GLY A 131 5.10 -13.89 3.08
C GLY A 131 3.94 -13.51 2.16
N HIS A 132 2.68 -13.62 2.58
CA HIS A 132 1.56 -13.17 1.72
C HIS A 132 1.17 -11.71 1.93
N HIS A 133 1.70 -11.05 2.96
CA HIS A 133 1.38 -9.66 3.29
C HIS A 133 2.63 -8.81 3.42
N LEU A 134 2.46 -7.51 3.21
CA LEU A 134 3.55 -6.54 3.18
C LEU A 134 3.07 -5.24 3.81
N LEU A 135 3.85 -4.75 4.77
CA LEU A 135 3.67 -3.45 5.42
C LEU A 135 4.76 -2.50 4.91
N PHE A 136 4.41 -1.24 4.71
CA PHE A 136 5.38 -0.19 4.38
C PHE A 136 5.64 0.65 5.64
N VAL A 137 6.90 0.71 6.07
CA VAL A 137 7.31 1.46 7.26
C VAL A 137 7.32 2.96 6.95
N ILE A 138 6.70 3.75 7.82
CA ILE A 138 6.66 5.21 7.71
C ILE A 138 7.76 5.82 8.57
N GLU A 139 7.89 5.37 9.81
CA GLU A 139 8.90 5.83 10.75
C GLU A 139 9.07 4.84 11.90
N LYS A 140 10.17 4.98 12.61
CA LYS A 140 10.45 4.32 13.89
C LYS A 140 10.76 5.38 14.93
N ILE A 141 10.07 5.35 16.06
CA ILE A 141 10.24 6.26 17.19
C ILE A 141 10.55 5.41 18.43
N GLY A 142 11.82 5.34 18.81
CA GLY A 142 12.27 4.35 19.80
C GLY A 142 12.00 2.94 19.30
N ASP A 143 11.20 2.18 20.04
CA ASP A 143 10.79 0.81 19.71
C ASP A 143 9.44 0.73 18.98
N LYS A 144 8.74 1.85 18.83
CA LYS A 144 7.48 1.91 18.09
C LYS A 144 7.74 2.09 16.61
N VAL A 145 7.19 1.20 15.79
CA VAL A 145 7.18 1.30 14.32
C VAL A 145 5.78 1.69 13.86
N VAL A 146 5.70 2.78 13.09
CA VAL A 146 4.46 3.21 12.42
C VAL A 146 4.53 2.78 10.97
N TYR A 147 3.46 2.17 10.47
CA TYR A 147 3.39 1.62 9.12
C TYR A 147 2.05 1.92 8.43
N VAL A 148 2.01 1.71 7.12
CA VAL A 148 0.76 1.65 6.33
C VAL A 148 0.67 0.32 5.61
N ASP A 149 -0.54 -0.24 5.54
CA ASP A 149 -0.81 -1.46 4.80
C ASP A 149 -2.15 -1.41 4.07
N SER A 150 -2.29 -2.20 3.00
CA SER A 150 -3.58 -2.53 2.39
C SER A 150 -3.89 -4.00 2.65
N SER A 151 -4.91 -4.33 3.44
CA SER A 151 -5.18 -5.73 3.80
C SER A 151 -6.65 -6.10 3.87
N ARG A 152 -6.92 -7.39 3.65
CA ARG A 152 -8.25 -8.00 3.81
C ARG A 152 -8.82 -7.81 5.22
N LYS A 153 -7.99 -7.96 6.27
CA LYS A 153 -8.40 -7.78 7.67
C LYS A 153 -8.78 -6.32 7.95
N GLY A 154 -8.03 -5.37 7.40
CA GLY A 154 -8.34 -3.94 7.49
C GLY A 154 -9.40 -3.44 6.53
N ARG A 155 -9.80 -4.30 5.58
CA ARG A 155 -10.74 -4.00 4.49
C ARG A 155 -10.28 -2.83 3.61
N GLY A 156 -9.01 -2.44 3.63
CA GLY A 156 -8.51 -1.27 2.91
C GLY A 156 -7.13 -0.84 3.36
N VAL A 157 -6.75 0.35 2.90
CA VAL A 157 -5.52 1.04 3.28
C VAL A 157 -5.71 1.74 4.62
N ARG A 158 -4.79 1.50 5.55
CA ARG A 158 -4.82 2.10 6.89
C ARG A 158 -3.42 2.25 7.46
N TYR A 159 -3.31 3.17 8.42
CA TYR A 159 -2.18 3.20 9.33
C TYR A 159 -2.28 2.06 10.35
N GLY A 160 -1.12 1.63 10.83
CA GLY A 160 -0.97 0.78 11.99
C GLY A 160 0.32 1.11 12.71
N GLU A 161 0.43 0.59 13.92
CA GLU A 161 1.63 0.67 14.72
C GLU A 161 1.83 -0.63 15.48
N PHE A 162 3.08 -0.92 15.82
CA PHE A 162 3.44 -1.99 16.75
C PHE A 162 4.73 -1.61 17.46
N ASP A 163 4.99 -2.26 18.59
CA ASP A 163 6.25 -2.17 19.31
C ASP A 163 7.14 -3.35 18.89
N ILE A 164 8.41 -3.12 18.55
CA ILE A 164 9.32 -4.20 18.11
C ILE A 164 9.55 -5.25 19.20
N THR A 165 9.28 -4.94 20.46
CA THR A 165 9.36 -5.87 21.60
C THR A 165 8.10 -6.73 21.76
N ASP A 166 7.01 -6.44 21.02
CA ASP A 166 5.77 -7.20 21.09
C ASP A 166 5.94 -8.60 20.48
N LYS A 167 5.99 -9.61 21.35
CA LYS A 167 6.11 -11.03 20.98
C LYS A 167 4.92 -11.56 20.17
N ASN A 168 3.78 -10.86 20.20
CA ASN A 168 2.60 -11.22 19.42
C ASN A 168 2.67 -10.73 17.98
N PHE A 169 3.52 -9.73 17.70
CA PHE A 169 3.73 -9.26 16.35
C PHE A 169 4.57 -10.28 15.57
N LYS A 170 3.92 -11.02 14.67
CA LYS A 170 4.58 -11.99 13.79
C LYS A 170 5.00 -11.34 12.49
N HIS A 171 6.28 -11.50 12.12
CA HIS A 171 6.82 -11.11 10.83
C HIS A 171 7.74 -12.20 10.28
N ASN A 172 7.90 -12.23 8.96
CA ASN A 172 8.79 -13.15 8.24
C ASN A 172 10.14 -12.49 7.92
N GLY A 173 10.29 -11.20 8.20
CA GLY A 173 11.52 -10.44 7.99
C GLY A 173 11.23 -8.97 7.72
N VAL A 174 12.27 -8.15 7.88
CA VAL A 174 12.27 -6.74 7.49
C VAL A 174 13.24 -6.58 6.32
N PHE A 175 12.82 -5.86 5.29
CA PHE A 175 13.51 -5.79 4.02
C PHE A 175 13.72 -4.34 3.61
N ARG A 176 14.95 -4.02 3.26
CA ARG A 176 15.37 -2.71 2.77
C ARG A 176 15.77 -2.82 1.32
N LEU A 177 15.24 -1.92 0.48
CA LEU A 177 15.62 -1.86 -0.93
C LEU A 177 17.12 -1.59 -1.07
N ASN A 178 17.78 -2.38 -1.92
CA ASN A 178 19.16 -2.19 -2.37
C ASN A 178 19.20 -1.00 -3.33
N ARG A 179 20.10 -0.06 -3.07
CA ARG A 179 20.19 1.25 -3.71
C ARG A 179 21.65 1.59 -3.92
#